data_AF-A0A5N8VE18-F1
#
_entry.id   AF-A0A5N8VE18-F1
#
_cell.length_a   1.000
_cell.length_b   1.000
_cell.length_c   1.000
_cell.angle_alpha   90.00
_cell.angle_beta   90.00
_cell.angle_gamma   90.00
#
_symmetry.space_group_name_H-M   'P 1'
#
loop_
_entity.id
_entity.type
_entity.pdbx_description
1 polymer ?
#
loop_
_entity_poly.entity_id
_entity_poly.type
_entity_poly.pdbx_seq_one_letter_code
_entity_poly.pdbx_strand_id
1 'polypeptide(L)'
;MAVDSLPRRSVVDLLEARLREAILGGTHKPGSLLPPERELAAGHGVTRTTDAPDPDSIQLADVEVHRELARATGNRVYVLLTNTLLNAYLPLRTTPQAPFEDATQAWKRLAPVVHAVVDRQGEDAQRAAEAYLRGTEKIMLNSLEHDRRSSAVDNSG
;
A
#
# COMPACT_ATOMS: atom_id res chain seq x y z
N MET A 1 12.22 29.02 33.81
CA MET A 1 12.31 29.30 32.36
C MET A 1 11.74 28.09 31.64
N ALA A 2 10.54 28.20 31.07
CA ALA A 2 9.93 27.12 30.31
C ALA A 2 10.51 27.15 28.89
N VAL A 3 11.07 26.02 28.45
CA VAL A 3 11.59 25.84 27.09
C VAL A 3 10.39 25.61 26.18
N ASP A 4 10.14 26.56 25.28
CA ASP A 4 9.13 26.44 24.24
C ASP A 4 9.59 25.40 23.22
N SER A 5 8.85 24.30 23.10
CA SER A 5 9.19 23.19 22.23
C SER A 5 8.77 23.50 20.79
N LEU A 6 9.75 23.65 19.89
CA LEU A 6 9.50 23.79 18.44
C LEU A 6 8.58 22.66 17.94
N PRO A 7 7.45 22.98 17.28
CA PRO A 7 6.48 21.97 16.86
C PRO A 7 7.07 21.07 15.77
N ARG A 8 7.09 19.76 16.01
CA ARG A 8 7.43 18.76 14.98
C ARG A 8 6.33 18.78 13.92
N ARG A 9 6.60 19.41 12.77
CA ARG A 9 5.73 19.26 11.59
C ARG A 9 5.76 17.80 11.14
N SER A 10 4.61 17.15 11.21
CA SER A 10 4.43 15.79 10.72
C SER A 10 4.36 15.78 9.20
N VAL A 11 4.62 14.61 8.59
CA VAL A 11 4.44 14.40 7.15
C VAL A 11 3.00 14.73 6.73
N VAL A 12 2.03 14.57 7.62
CA VAL A 12 0.62 14.92 7.42
C VAL A 12 0.45 16.44 7.27
N ASP A 13 1.12 17.25 8.11
CA ASP A 13 1.02 18.71 8.05
C ASP A 13 1.65 19.28 6.77
N LEU A 14 2.75 18.66 6.31
CA LEU A 14 3.43 19.00 5.06
C LEU A 14 2.58 18.65 3.84
N LEU A 15 1.90 17.50 3.86
CA LEU A 15 0.99 17.09 2.79
C LEU A 15 -0.26 17.96 2.76
N GLU A 16 -0.85 18.30 3.91
CA GLU A 16 -2.01 19.20 3.97
C GLU A 16 -1.67 20.59 3.40
N ALA A 17 -0.52 21.15 3.80
CA ALA A 17 -0.07 22.45 3.32
C ALA A 17 0.11 22.46 1.79
N ARG A 18 0.80 21.46 1.23
CA ARG A 18 1.03 21.36 -0.21
C ARG A 18 -0.26 21.15 -1.01
N LEU A 19 -1.18 20.32 -0.52
CA LEU A 19 -2.44 20.05 -1.18
C LEU A 19 -3.33 21.29 -1.19
N ARG A 20 -3.37 22.02 -0.06
CA ARG A 20 -4.09 23.28 0.07
C ARG A 20 -3.55 24.32 -0.92
N GLU A 21 -2.24 24.43 -1.05
CA GLU A 21 -1.59 25.36 -1.99
C GLU A 21 -1.91 25.02 -3.45
N ALA A 22 -1.88 23.73 -3.82
CA ALA A 22 -2.18 23.28 -5.18
C ALA A 22 -3.65 23.47 -5.59
N ILE A 23 -4.58 23.35 -4.63
CA ILE A 23 -6.01 23.57 -4.84
C ILE A 23 -6.32 25.06 -4.93
N LEU A 24 -5.80 25.87 -3.99
CA LEU A 24 -5.99 27.32 -3.98
C LEU A 24 -5.28 28.01 -5.15
N GLY A 25 -4.16 27.44 -5.63
CA GLY A 25 -3.44 27.87 -6.82
C GLY A 25 -4.09 27.47 -8.14
N GLY A 26 -5.17 26.69 -8.11
CA GLY A 26 -5.95 26.31 -9.30
C GLY A 26 -5.31 25.22 -10.17
N THR A 27 -4.24 24.57 -9.70
CA THR A 27 -3.55 23.47 -10.39
C THR A 27 -4.44 22.22 -10.50
N HIS A 28 -5.30 21.98 -9.51
CA HIS A 28 -6.31 20.93 -9.54
C HIS A 28 -7.68 21.49 -9.16
N LYS A 29 -8.59 21.55 -10.13
CA LYS A 29 -9.97 21.97 -9.88
C LYS A 29 -10.75 20.81 -9.26
N PRO A 30 -11.66 21.07 -8.30
CA PRO A 30 -12.58 20.05 -7.81
C PRO A 30 -13.34 19.40 -8.98
N GLY A 31 -13.20 18.07 -9.15
CA GLY A 31 -13.91 17.29 -10.17
C GLY A 31 -13.18 16.99 -11.48
N SER A 32 -11.91 17.39 -11.66
CA SER A 32 -11.12 16.97 -12.83
C SER A 32 -10.54 15.55 -12.69
N LEU A 33 -10.39 14.85 -13.81
CA LEU A 33 -9.72 13.55 -13.88
C LEU A 33 -8.28 13.62 -13.33
N LEU A 34 -7.89 12.58 -12.58
CA LEU A 34 -6.52 12.39 -12.13
C LEU A 34 -5.59 12.09 -13.33
N PRO A 35 -4.30 12.44 -13.25
CA PRO A 35 -3.33 12.13 -14.30
C PRO A 35 -3.19 10.62 -14.54
N PRO A 36 -2.68 10.21 -15.72
CA PRO A 36 -2.34 8.81 -16.00
C PRO A 36 -1.33 8.23 -14.99
N GLU A 37 -1.36 6.92 -14.78
CA GLU A 37 -0.53 6.18 -13.80
C GLU A 37 0.97 6.52 -13.89
N ARG A 38 1.50 6.76 -15.10
CA ARG A 38 2.90 7.17 -15.33
C ARG A 38 3.24 8.52 -14.70
N GLU A 39 2.32 9.48 -14.73
CA GLU A 39 2.47 10.80 -14.11
C GLU A 39 2.18 10.77 -12.61
N LEU A 40 1.30 9.89 -12.16
CA LEU A 40 1.08 9.64 -10.73
C LEU A 40 2.33 9.03 -10.08
N ALA A 41 2.96 8.03 -10.71
CA ALA A 41 4.20 7.42 -10.22
C ALA A 41 5.38 8.41 -10.20
N ALA A 42 5.53 9.23 -11.24
CA ALA A 42 6.59 10.25 -11.33
C ALA A 42 6.34 11.46 -10.40
N GLY A 43 5.08 11.79 -10.11
CA GLY A 43 4.69 12.90 -9.24
C GLY A 43 4.63 12.55 -7.75
N HIS A 44 4.49 11.27 -7.40
CA HIS A 44 4.29 10.80 -6.01
C HIS A 44 5.38 9.85 -5.49
N GLY A 45 6.39 9.51 -6.28
CA GLY A 45 7.57 8.77 -5.80
C GLY A 45 7.29 7.32 -5.44
N VAL A 46 6.41 6.65 -6.19
CA VAL A 46 6.08 5.24 -5.97
C VAL A 46 7.06 4.38 -6.76
N THR A 47 7.91 3.63 -6.08
CA THR A 47 8.78 2.62 -6.70
C THR A 47 7.90 1.54 -7.31
N ARG A 48 8.13 1.17 -8.57
CA ARG A 48 7.46 0.03 -9.20
C ARG A 48 7.70 -1.20 -8.31
N THR A 49 6.67 -1.95 -7.94
CA THR A 49 6.82 -3.12 -7.04
C THR A 49 7.91 -4.08 -7.53
N THR A 50 8.09 -4.21 -8.85
CA THR A 50 9.13 -5.05 -9.48
C THR A 50 10.56 -4.57 -9.29
N ASP A 51 10.75 -3.29 -8.97
CA ASP A 51 12.06 -2.65 -8.84
C ASP A 51 12.48 -2.53 -7.37
N ALA A 52 11.63 -2.99 -6.45
CA ALA A 52 11.89 -2.96 -5.03
C ALA A 52 12.98 -4.00 -4.65
N PRO A 53 14.02 -3.59 -3.91
CA PRO A 53 15.24 -4.39 -3.74
C PRO A 53 15.13 -5.50 -2.69
N ASP A 54 14.11 -5.46 -1.83
CA ASP A 54 13.96 -6.34 -0.69
C ASP A 54 12.48 -6.55 -0.33
N PRO A 55 12.14 -7.58 0.46
CA PRO A 55 10.75 -7.89 0.79
C PRO A 55 9.99 -6.77 1.51
N ASP A 56 10.68 -5.99 2.35
CA ASP A 56 10.07 -4.85 3.04
C ASP A 56 9.67 -3.78 2.04
N SER A 57 10.57 -3.45 1.12
CA SER A 57 10.33 -2.51 0.03
C SER A 57 9.22 -2.97 -0.92
N ILE A 58 9.16 -4.26 -1.24
CA ILE A 58 8.09 -4.84 -2.10
C ILE A 58 6.73 -4.68 -1.42
N GLN A 59 6.67 -5.00 -0.13
CA GLN A 59 5.46 -4.89 0.67
C GLN A 59 5.02 -3.43 0.88
N LEU A 60 5.96 -2.50 1.03
CA LEU A 60 5.65 -1.07 1.09
C LEU A 60 5.09 -0.55 -0.24
N ALA A 61 5.61 -1.00 -1.37
CA ALA A 61 5.07 -0.65 -2.69
C ALA A 61 3.64 -1.18 -2.88
N ASP A 62 3.38 -2.42 -2.45
CA ASP A 62 2.04 -3.02 -2.46
C ASP A 62 1.05 -2.25 -1.56
N VAL A 63 1.49 -1.86 -0.36
CA VAL A 63 0.70 -1.00 0.56
C VAL A 63 0.35 0.34 -0.08
N GLU A 64 1.24 0.94 -0.86
CA GLU A 64 0.95 2.21 -1.52
C GLU A 64 -0.14 2.07 -2.59
N VAL A 65 -0.15 0.97 -3.33
CA VAL A 65 -1.25 0.65 -4.26
C VAL A 65 -2.59 0.60 -3.52
N HIS A 66 -2.66 -0.03 -2.35
CA HIS A 66 -3.88 -0.05 -1.54
C HIS A 66 -4.33 1.35 -1.08
N ARG A 67 -3.39 2.25 -0.75
CA ARG A 67 -3.72 3.64 -0.41
C ARG A 67 -4.29 4.38 -1.61
N GLU A 68 -3.69 4.21 -2.79
CA GLU A 68 -4.16 4.86 -4.01
C GLU A 68 -5.52 4.33 -4.45
N LEU A 69 -5.76 3.02 -4.36
CA LEU A 69 -7.10 2.45 -4.56
C LEU A 69 -8.13 3.08 -3.61
N ALA A 70 -7.78 3.25 -2.33
CA ALA A 70 -8.68 3.87 -1.36
C ALA A 70 -8.94 5.35 -1.69
N ARG A 71 -7.92 6.11 -2.11
CA ARG A 71 -8.07 7.52 -2.53
C ARG A 71 -8.94 7.65 -3.77
N ALA A 72 -8.77 6.76 -4.75
CA ALA A 72 -9.51 6.75 -6.01
C ALA A 72 -11.04 6.60 -5.81
N THR A 73 -11.47 6.01 -4.68
CA THR A 73 -12.90 5.92 -4.35
C THR A 73 -13.57 7.29 -4.11
N GLY A 74 -12.80 8.34 -3.80
CA GLY A 74 -13.34 9.63 -3.34
C GLY A 74 -14.02 9.57 -1.97
N ASN A 75 -14.06 8.40 -1.31
CA ASN A 75 -14.70 8.21 -0.02
C ASN A 75 -13.69 8.42 1.11
N ARG A 76 -13.79 9.57 1.78
CA ARG A 76 -12.87 9.93 2.88
C ARG A 76 -12.89 8.94 4.04
N VAL A 77 -14.04 8.32 4.33
CA VAL A 77 -14.15 7.29 5.38
C VAL A 77 -13.33 6.07 4.99
N TYR A 78 -13.41 5.65 3.73
CA TYR A 78 -12.66 4.50 3.22
C TYR A 78 -11.15 4.71 3.32
N VAL A 79 -10.66 5.91 2.96
CA VAL A 79 -9.24 6.28 3.13
C VAL A 79 -8.80 6.20 4.60
N LEU A 80 -9.62 6.69 5.54
CA LEU A 80 -9.30 6.64 6.98
C LEU A 80 -9.23 5.21 7.51
N LEU A 81 -10.17 4.35 7.09
CA LEU A 81 -10.17 2.93 7.45
C LEU A 81 -8.93 2.22 6.91
N THR A 82 -8.60 2.41 5.63
CA THR A 82 -7.40 1.82 5.02
C THR A 82 -6.13 2.28 5.74
N ASN A 83 -6.00 3.58 6.03
CA ASN A 83 -4.84 4.09 6.77
C ASN A 83 -4.73 3.50 8.18
N THR A 84 -5.86 3.34 8.87
CA THR A 84 -5.88 2.76 10.21
C THR A 84 -5.43 1.30 10.18
N LEU A 85 -5.97 0.50 9.25
CA LEU A 85 -5.57 -0.89 9.06
C LEU A 85 -4.09 -1.01 8.70
N LEU A 86 -3.61 -0.19 7.77
CA LEU A 86 -2.21 -0.19 7.36
C LEU A 86 -1.29 0.24 8.51
N ASN A 87 -1.66 1.23 9.32
CA ASN A 87 -0.86 1.65 10.48
C ASN A 87 -0.77 0.55 11.55
N ALA A 88 -1.81 -0.26 11.71
CA ALA A 88 -1.76 -1.43 12.59
C ALA A 88 -0.92 -2.57 11.99
N TYR A 89 -0.93 -2.71 10.65
CA TYR A 89 -0.24 -3.78 9.93
C TYR A 89 1.26 -3.52 9.75
N LEU A 90 1.66 -2.30 9.38
CA LEU A 90 3.04 -1.95 9.02
C LEU A 90 4.09 -2.28 10.10
N PRO A 91 3.83 -2.15 11.42
CA PRO A 91 4.76 -2.60 12.45
C PRO A 91 4.99 -4.12 12.46
N LEU A 92 4.02 -4.91 11.96
CA LEU A 92 4.06 -6.37 11.95
C LEU A 92 4.62 -6.94 10.64
N ARG A 93 4.91 -6.09 9.66
CA ARG A 93 5.26 -6.49 8.28
C ARG A 93 6.53 -7.33 8.16
N THR A 94 7.40 -7.28 9.16
CA THR A 94 8.62 -8.10 9.20
C THR A 94 8.37 -9.59 9.44
N THR A 95 7.15 -9.98 9.79
CA THR A 95 6.83 -11.33 10.30
C THR A 95 5.94 -12.17 9.36
N PRO A 96 5.46 -11.62 8.23
CA PRO A 96 5.23 -12.45 7.04
C PRO A 96 5.86 -11.83 5.78
N GLN A 97 7.11 -12.22 5.48
CA GLN A 97 7.80 -11.81 4.25
C GLN A 97 7.49 -12.71 3.06
N ALA A 98 7.07 -13.96 3.28
CA ALA A 98 6.93 -14.99 2.24
C ALA A 98 6.15 -14.55 0.97
N PRO A 99 5.04 -13.79 1.04
CA PRO A 99 4.39 -13.30 -0.18
C PRO A 99 5.25 -12.30 -0.95
N PHE A 100 6.11 -11.56 -0.27
CA PHE A 100 6.85 -10.42 -0.79
C PHE A 100 8.34 -10.73 -1.02
N GLU A 101 8.76 -12.00 -0.94
CA GLU A 101 10.15 -12.39 -1.24
C GLU A 101 10.56 -12.16 -2.70
N ASP A 102 9.59 -12.29 -3.62
CA ASP A 102 9.79 -12.11 -5.06
C ASP A 102 8.87 -11.00 -5.58
N ALA A 103 9.50 -9.91 -6.00
CA ALA A 103 8.85 -8.72 -6.53
C ALA A 103 7.99 -9.01 -7.77
N THR A 104 8.47 -9.88 -8.66
CA THR A 104 7.76 -10.27 -9.89
C THR A 104 6.52 -11.08 -9.55
N GLN A 105 6.63 -12.00 -8.59
CA GLN A 105 5.50 -12.82 -8.16
C GLN A 105 4.47 -12.01 -7.38
N ALA A 106 4.91 -11.07 -6.54
CA ALA A 106 4.04 -10.12 -5.87
C ALA A 106 3.27 -9.28 -6.90
N TRP A 107 3.97 -8.69 -7.86
CA TRP A 107 3.34 -7.93 -8.94
C TRP A 107 2.38 -8.78 -9.77
N LYS A 108 2.74 -10.01 -10.13
CA LYS A 108 1.87 -10.92 -10.89
C LYS A 108 0.51 -11.14 -10.22
N ARG A 109 0.46 -11.15 -8.89
CA ARG A 109 -0.79 -11.27 -8.13
C ARG A 109 -1.57 -9.95 -8.08
N LEU A 110 -0.89 -8.81 -7.94
CA LEU A 110 -1.51 -7.50 -7.77
C LEU A 110 -1.95 -6.85 -9.10
N ALA A 111 -1.18 -7.04 -10.17
CA ALA A 111 -1.38 -6.40 -11.47
C ALA A 111 -2.80 -6.53 -12.04
N PRO A 112 -3.49 -7.71 -11.95
CA PRO A 112 -4.87 -7.82 -12.42
C PRO A 112 -5.83 -6.85 -11.74
N VAL A 113 -5.63 -6.54 -10.45
CA VAL A 113 -6.44 -5.55 -9.71
C VAL A 113 -6.21 -4.16 -10.27
N VAL A 114 -4.93 -3.79 -10.44
CA VAL A 114 -4.55 -2.47 -10.96
C VAL A 114 -5.09 -2.27 -12.38
N HIS A 115 -4.86 -3.23 -13.28
CA HIS A 115 -5.35 -3.15 -14.65
C HIS A 115 -6.87 -3.02 -14.71
N ALA A 116 -7.62 -3.86 -13.98
CA ALA A 116 -9.09 -3.79 -13.99
C ALA A 116 -9.62 -2.45 -13.44
N VAL A 117 -8.95 -1.86 -12.45
CA VAL A 117 -9.32 -0.54 -11.91
C VAL A 117 -9.01 0.57 -12.91
N VAL A 118 -7.83 0.56 -13.53
CA VAL A 118 -7.43 1.53 -14.56
C VAL A 118 -8.39 1.48 -15.76
N ASP A 119 -8.77 0.27 -16.18
CA ASP A 119 -9.71 0.03 -17.28
C ASP A 119 -11.19 0.22 -16.89
N ARG A 120 -11.46 0.58 -15.62
CA ARG A 120 -12.80 0.84 -15.05
C ARG A 120 -13.77 -0.35 -15.14
N GLN A 121 -13.24 -1.56 -15.01
CA GLN A 121 -14.02 -2.80 -15.05
C GLN A 121 -14.34 -3.25 -13.62
N GLY A 122 -15.44 -2.73 -13.06
CA GLY A 122 -15.77 -2.92 -11.65
C GLY A 122 -15.89 -4.38 -11.20
N GLU A 123 -16.56 -5.23 -11.98
CA GLU A 123 -16.70 -6.65 -11.65
C GLU A 123 -15.38 -7.43 -11.75
N ASP A 124 -14.56 -7.11 -12.76
CA ASP A 124 -13.23 -7.70 -12.92
C ASP A 124 -12.30 -7.27 -11.78
N ALA A 125 -12.35 -5.99 -11.39
CA ALA A 125 -11.59 -5.46 -10.26
C ALA A 125 -11.96 -6.17 -8.96
N GLN A 126 -13.26 -6.41 -8.72
CA GLN A 126 -13.70 -7.18 -7.57
C GLN A 126 -13.16 -8.62 -7.59
N ARG A 127 -13.36 -9.35 -8.69
CA ARG A 127 -12.86 -10.73 -8.84
C ARG A 127 -11.36 -10.82 -8.65
N ALA A 128 -10.62 -9.89 -9.26
CA ALA A 128 -9.18 -9.81 -9.16
C ALA A 128 -8.73 -9.51 -7.72
N ALA A 129 -9.39 -8.57 -7.03
CA ALA A 129 -9.06 -8.22 -5.65
C ALA A 129 -9.30 -9.40 -4.71
N GLU A 130 -10.41 -10.14 -4.86
CA GLU A 130 -10.68 -11.34 -4.08
C GLU A 130 -9.62 -12.43 -4.32
N ALA A 131 -9.23 -12.65 -5.58
CA ALA A 131 -8.19 -13.61 -5.93
C ALA A 131 -6.82 -13.21 -5.36
N TYR A 132 -6.46 -11.93 -5.44
CA TYR A 132 -5.24 -11.38 -4.87
C TYR A 132 -5.20 -11.59 -3.35
N LEU A 133 -6.26 -11.18 -2.63
CA LEU A 133 -6.33 -11.28 -1.18
C LEU A 133 -6.24 -12.74 -0.70
N ARG A 134 -7.02 -13.65 -1.30
CA ARG A 134 -6.99 -15.09 -0.95
C ARG A 134 -5.66 -15.74 -1.28
N GLY A 135 -5.06 -15.37 -2.42
CA GLY A 135 -3.77 -15.88 -2.84
C GLY A 135 -2.65 -15.47 -1.89
N THR A 136 -2.62 -14.19 -1.52
CA THR A 136 -1.65 -13.64 -0.56
C THR A 136 -1.86 -14.21 0.85
N GLU A 137 -3.10 -14.30 1.33
CA GLU A 137 -3.45 -14.92 2.62
C GLU A 137 -2.96 -16.36 2.73
N LYS A 138 -3.21 -17.17 1.69
CA LYS A 138 -2.76 -18.57 1.67
C LYS A 138 -1.24 -18.70 1.82
N ILE A 139 -0.47 -17.81 1.18
CA ILE A 139 1.00 -17.82 1.31
C ILE A 139 1.41 -17.44 2.74
N MET A 140 0.81 -16.40 3.32
CA MET A 140 1.10 -15.98 4.70
C MET A 140 0.81 -17.10 5.71
N LEU A 141 -0.36 -17.73 5.64
CA LEU A 141 -0.74 -18.81 6.54
C LEU A 141 0.18 -20.03 6.43
N ASN A 142 0.52 -20.43 5.19
CA ASN A 142 1.43 -21.55 4.95
C ASN A 142 2.82 -21.27 5.55
N SER A 143 3.33 -20.04 5.46
CA SER A 143 4.63 -19.66 6.06
C SER A 143 4.59 -19.83 7.59
N LEU A 144 3.54 -19.32 8.24
CA LEU A 144 3.38 -19.40 9.69
C LEU A 144 3.29 -20.84 10.21
N GLU A 145 2.68 -21.74 9.44
CA GLU A 145 2.64 -23.18 9.77
C GLU A 145 4.03 -23.83 9.66
N HIS A 146 4.83 -23.46 8.66
CA HIS A 146 6.19 -23.97 8.52
C HIS A 146 7.09 -23.49 9.66
N ASP A 147 7.02 -22.21 10.03
CA ASP A 147 7.83 -21.64 11.11
C ASP A 147 7.52 -22.29 12.46
N ARG A 148 6.24 -22.52 12.76
CA ARG A 148 5.79 -23.23 13.97
C ARG A 148 6.32 -24.66 14.04
N ARG A 149 6.32 -25.36 12.91
CA ARG A 149 6.79 -26.75 12.82
C ARG A 149 8.31 -26.85 12.94
N SER A 150 9.06 -25.92 12.33
CA SER A 150 10.52 -25.87 12.47
C SER A 150 10.95 -25.59 13.91
N SER A 151 10.26 -24.67 14.60
CA SER A 151 10.53 -24.32 15.99
C SER A 151 10.25 -25.47 16.98
N ALA A 152 9.29 -26.36 16.68
CA ALA A 152 8.97 -27.52 17.52
C ALA A 152 10.00 -28.65 17.40
N VAL A 153 10.67 -28.78 16.24
CA VAL A 153 11.70 -29.79 16.01
C VAL A 153 13.02 -29.43 16.69
N ASP A 154 13.42 -28.15 16.66
CA ASP A 154 14.65 -27.67 17.32
C ASP A 154 14.58 -27.73 18.86
N ASN A 155 13.38 -27.66 19.45
CA ASN A 155 13.20 -27.71 20.91
C ASN A 155 13.10 -29.14 21.47
N SER A 156 13.34 -30.16 20.63
CA SER A 156 13.21 -31.59 20.94
C SER A 156 14.53 -32.38 20.82
N GLY A 157 15.67 -31.71 20.57
CA GLY A 157 17.01 -32.29 20.49
C GLY A 157 17.94 -31.77 21.58
#